data_AF-A0ABD6IPU4-F1
#
_entry.id   AF-A0ABD6IPU4-F1
#
_cell.length_a   1.000
_cell.length_b   1.000
_cell.length_c   1.000
_cell.angle_alpha   90.00
_cell.angle_beta   90.00
_cell.angle_gamma   90.00
#
_symmetry.space_group_name_H-M   'P 1'
#
loop_
_entity.id
_entity.type
_entity.pdbx_description
1 polymer ?
#
loop_
_entity_poly.entity_id
_entity_poly.type
_entity_poly.pdbx_seq_one_letter_code
_entity_poly.pdbx_strand_id
1 'polypeptide(L)'
;MATPHRALRTPTAPAPRPPFPSLVPPSGTDEPRPAAAAVLDELLAGNARSTGGLPRQPYVRPTGRRPCAVVIGCVDAPVPPELVLDQPLGELLCVRTAGLVLDEAVLGSVQYGVQELGAPLVLVLGHERCAAVAATLERLRTGAPVPGHLELLVEEIAPAARRTRNRPGDWAEHTLRAQTTWVRDAIRADPAFGAARVVAARADAGTGLVSLLP
;
A
#
# COMPACT_ATOMS: atom_id res chain seq x y z
N MET A 1 -3.79 28.71 22.10
CA MET A 1 -2.57 27.94 22.40
C MET A 1 -2.44 26.87 21.33
N ALA A 2 -1.51 27.04 20.39
CA ALA A 2 -1.32 26.14 19.26
C ALA A 2 -0.57 24.88 19.71
N THR A 3 -1.20 23.71 19.56
CA THR A 3 -0.58 22.40 19.71
C THR A 3 0.56 22.28 18.70
N PRO A 4 1.76 21.79 19.07
CA PRO A 4 2.87 21.71 18.14
C PRO A 4 2.53 20.73 17.01
N HIS A 5 2.62 21.22 15.77
CA HIS A 5 2.48 20.44 14.55
C HIS A 5 3.28 19.14 14.62
N ARG A 6 2.59 17.99 14.57
CA ARG A 6 3.20 16.69 14.26
C ARG A 6 3.12 16.43 12.76
N ALA A 7 3.47 17.45 11.96
CA ALA A 7 3.78 17.24 10.56
C ALA A 7 4.99 16.31 10.53
N LEU A 8 4.80 15.07 10.08
CA LEU A 8 5.90 14.20 9.72
C LEU A 8 6.66 14.95 8.63
N ARG A 9 7.86 15.39 9.01
CA ARG A 9 8.82 16.02 8.12
C ARG A 9 8.94 15.14 6.87
N THR A 10 9.09 15.75 5.71
CA THR A 10 9.65 15.08 4.53
C THR A 10 10.72 14.11 5.02
N PRO A 11 10.68 12.81 4.69
CA PRO A 11 11.64 11.85 5.22
C PRO A 11 13.03 12.40 4.94
N THR A 12 13.69 12.91 5.98
CA THR A 12 15.11 13.22 5.87
C THR A 12 15.73 11.85 5.69
N ALA A 13 16.34 11.61 4.53
CA ALA A 13 17.00 10.34 4.24
C ALA A 13 17.80 9.93 5.49
N PRO A 14 17.45 8.80 6.13
CA PRO A 14 18.12 8.42 7.36
C PRO A 14 19.61 8.32 7.06
N ALA A 15 20.44 8.93 7.91
CA ALA A 15 21.89 8.77 7.81
C ALA A 15 22.22 7.27 7.70
N PRO A 16 23.18 6.86 6.87
CA PRO A 16 23.49 5.45 6.67
C PRO A 16 23.82 4.81 8.01
N ARG A 17 22.89 4.02 8.53
CA ARG A 17 23.09 3.22 9.73
C ARG A 17 23.90 1.98 9.33
N PRO A 18 24.79 1.47 10.22
CA PRO A 18 25.44 0.20 9.98
C PRO A 18 24.36 -0.87 9.68
N PRO A 19 24.67 -1.86 8.82
CA PRO A 19 23.70 -2.89 8.46
C PRO A 19 23.15 -3.52 9.74
N PHE A 20 21.83 -3.48 9.89
CA PHE A 20 21.17 -4.19 10.98
C PHE A 20 21.48 -5.68 10.77
N PRO A 21 22.03 -6.40 11.77
CA PRO A 21 22.15 -7.84 11.65
C PRO A 21 20.73 -8.41 11.50
N SER A 22 20.52 -9.26 10.49
CA SER A 22 19.24 -9.92 10.21
C SER A 22 18.66 -10.44 11.53
N LEU A 23 17.56 -9.84 11.98
CA LEU A 23 16.94 -10.16 13.27
C LEU A 23 16.13 -11.46 13.19
N VAL A 24 15.90 -11.94 11.97
CA VAL A 24 15.12 -13.14 11.68
C VAL A 24 16.08 -14.26 11.27
N PRO A 25 16.02 -15.45 11.90
CA PRO A 25 16.69 -16.63 11.36
C PRO A 25 16.17 -16.91 9.95
N PRO A 26 16.96 -17.52 9.04
CA PRO A 26 16.52 -17.81 7.68
C PRO A 26 15.30 -18.75 7.75
N SER A 27 14.13 -18.16 7.69
CA SER A 27 12.86 -18.87 7.71
C SER A 27 12.43 -18.98 6.26
N GLY A 28 13.05 -19.93 5.57
CA GLY A 28 12.49 -20.48 4.36
C GLY A 28 13.42 -21.37 3.58
N THR A 29 12.86 -22.09 2.63
CA THR A 29 13.63 -22.90 1.69
C THR A 29 14.54 -21.98 0.86
N ASP A 30 15.73 -22.47 0.53
CA ASP A 30 16.73 -21.78 -0.32
C ASP A 30 16.29 -21.74 -1.81
N GLU A 31 14.98 -21.70 -2.07
CA GLU A 31 14.42 -21.66 -3.41
C GLU A 31 14.73 -20.30 -4.06
N PRO A 32 15.15 -20.28 -5.35
CA PRO A 32 15.37 -19.05 -6.08
C PRO A 32 14.12 -18.16 -6.05
N ARG A 33 14.32 -16.89 -5.69
CA ARG A 33 13.24 -15.90 -5.63
C ARG A 33 12.72 -15.61 -7.03
N PRO A 34 11.40 -15.61 -7.25
CA PRO A 34 10.84 -15.14 -8.51
C PRO A 34 11.18 -13.65 -8.71
N ALA A 35 11.43 -13.26 -9.95
CA ALA A 35 11.63 -11.86 -10.30
C ALA A 35 10.36 -11.05 -9.99
N ALA A 36 10.52 -9.79 -9.57
CA ALA A 36 9.40 -8.92 -9.21
C ALA A 36 8.35 -8.76 -10.33
N ALA A 37 8.78 -8.81 -11.60
CA ALA A 37 7.89 -8.80 -12.75
C ALA A 37 6.99 -10.04 -12.79
N ALA A 38 7.57 -11.24 -12.62
CA ALA A 38 6.81 -12.49 -12.59
C ALA A 38 5.83 -12.54 -11.41
N VAL A 39 6.24 -12.01 -10.24
CA VAL A 39 5.33 -11.87 -9.10
C VAL A 39 4.17 -10.96 -9.45
N LEU A 40 4.44 -9.78 -10.03
CA LEU A 40 3.39 -8.84 -10.41
C LEU A 40 2.40 -9.43 -11.41
N ASP A 41 2.92 -10.14 -12.43
CA ASP A 41 2.09 -10.80 -13.44
C ASP A 41 1.18 -11.86 -12.82
N GLU A 42 1.69 -12.66 -11.87
CA GLU A 42 0.87 -13.65 -11.15
C GLU A 42 -0.20 -12.98 -10.26
N LEU A 43 0.12 -11.88 -9.57
CA LEU A 43 -0.88 -11.16 -8.76
C LEU A 43 -2.01 -10.58 -9.62
N LEU A 44 -1.70 -10.04 -10.80
CA LEU A 44 -2.70 -9.53 -11.72
C LEU A 44 -3.52 -10.66 -12.36
N ALA A 45 -2.87 -11.77 -12.72
CA ALA A 45 -3.55 -12.97 -13.21
C ALA A 45 -4.49 -13.55 -12.14
N GLY A 46 -4.03 -13.60 -10.89
CA GLY A 46 -4.82 -14.01 -9.73
C GLY A 46 -6.05 -13.13 -9.52
N ASN A 47 -5.88 -11.82 -9.59
CA ASN A 47 -7.02 -10.92 -9.54
C ASN A 47 -8.04 -11.16 -10.66
N ALA A 48 -7.57 -11.33 -11.90
CA ALA A 48 -8.46 -11.65 -13.01
C ALA A 48 -9.27 -12.94 -12.75
N ARG A 49 -8.66 -13.96 -12.11
CA ARG A 49 -9.37 -15.19 -11.70
C ARG A 49 -10.42 -14.90 -10.61
N SER A 50 -10.08 -14.13 -9.57
CA SER A 50 -10.99 -13.78 -8.47
C SER A 50 -12.21 -12.97 -8.93
N THR A 51 -12.06 -12.10 -9.93
CA THR A 51 -13.21 -11.36 -10.48
C THR A 51 -14.20 -12.25 -11.24
N GLY A 52 -13.79 -13.46 -11.64
CA GLY A 52 -14.59 -14.45 -12.37
C GLY A 52 -15.15 -15.60 -11.52
N GLY A 53 -14.95 -15.63 -10.20
CA GLY A 53 -15.42 -16.73 -9.34
C GLY A 53 -14.78 -16.78 -7.94
N LEU A 54 -14.95 -17.91 -7.25
CA LEU A 54 -14.38 -18.11 -5.91
C LEU A 54 -12.85 -18.18 -5.95
N PRO A 55 -12.15 -17.74 -4.87
CA PRO A 55 -10.71 -17.91 -4.72
C PRO A 55 -10.30 -19.37 -4.93
N ARG A 56 -9.21 -19.59 -5.66
CA ARG A 56 -8.69 -20.93 -5.99
C ARG A 56 -7.57 -21.37 -5.05
N GLN A 57 -6.87 -20.42 -4.45
CA GLN A 57 -5.74 -20.73 -3.59
C GLN A 57 -6.15 -21.25 -2.20
N PRO A 58 -5.36 -22.16 -1.60
CA PRO A 58 -5.65 -22.72 -0.29
C PRO A 58 -5.51 -21.65 0.80
N TYR A 59 -6.29 -21.80 1.87
CA TYR A 59 -6.23 -20.94 3.06
C TYR A 59 -4.96 -21.11 3.91
N VAL A 60 -4.02 -21.97 3.51
CA VAL A 60 -2.83 -22.30 4.29
C VAL A 60 -1.59 -22.02 3.45
N ARG A 61 -0.65 -21.24 3.99
CA ARG A 61 0.68 -21.10 3.39
C ARG A 61 1.42 -22.42 3.47
N PRO A 62 2.09 -22.87 2.40
CA PRO A 62 3.12 -23.88 2.53
C PRO A 62 4.14 -23.44 3.59
N THR A 63 4.42 -24.31 4.56
CA THR A 63 5.35 -24.02 5.66
C THR A 63 6.72 -23.65 5.10
N GLY A 64 7.37 -22.64 5.68
CA GLY A 64 8.70 -22.21 5.24
C GLY A 64 8.75 -21.35 3.97
N ARG A 65 7.63 -20.87 3.41
CA ARG A 65 7.70 -19.83 2.37
C ARG A 65 7.77 -18.43 2.98
N ARG A 66 8.56 -17.52 2.42
CA ARG A 66 8.50 -16.09 2.77
C ARG A 66 7.56 -15.36 1.80
N PRO A 67 6.99 -14.21 2.15
CA PRO A 67 6.10 -13.50 1.25
C PRO A 67 6.74 -13.17 -0.10
N CYS A 68 5.95 -13.27 -1.16
CA CYS A 68 6.35 -12.91 -2.52
C CYS A 68 6.23 -11.41 -2.78
N ALA A 69 5.39 -10.71 -2.02
CA ALA A 69 5.20 -9.27 -2.11
C ALA A 69 4.78 -8.66 -0.76
N VAL A 70 5.09 -7.38 -0.60
CA VAL A 70 4.44 -6.50 0.39
C VAL A 70 3.29 -5.79 -0.31
N VAL A 71 2.08 -5.83 0.26
CA VAL A 71 0.93 -5.09 -0.25
C VAL A 71 0.52 -4.01 0.74
N ILE A 72 0.59 -2.76 0.30
CA ILE A 72 0.10 -1.60 1.06
C ILE A 72 -1.32 -1.32 0.58
N GLY A 73 -2.30 -1.55 1.44
CA GLY A 73 -3.72 -1.43 1.11
C GLY A 73 -4.48 -0.50 2.04
N CYS A 74 -5.72 -0.18 1.67
CA CYS A 74 -6.59 0.57 2.57
C CYS A 74 -7.30 -0.38 3.56
N VAL A 75 -7.52 0.05 4.81
CA VAL A 75 -8.37 -0.71 5.76
C VAL A 75 -9.84 -0.76 5.35
N ASP A 76 -10.29 0.21 4.55
CA ASP A 76 -11.67 0.32 4.04
C ASP A 76 -11.91 -0.54 2.79
N ALA A 77 -10.88 -1.21 2.27
CA ALA A 77 -11.08 -2.19 1.20
C ALA A 77 -11.88 -3.39 1.75
N PRO A 78 -13.01 -3.77 1.14
CA PRO A 78 -13.94 -4.76 1.69
C PRO A 78 -13.38 -6.19 1.67
N VAL A 79 -12.40 -6.45 0.82
CA VAL A 79 -11.81 -7.78 0.61
C VAL A 79 -10.30 -7.71 0.90
N PRO A 80 -9.74 -8.63 1.71
CA PRO A 80 -8.30 -8.72 1.96
C PRO A 80 -7.50 -8.90 0.65
N PRO A 81 -6.29 -8.33 0.54
CA PRO A 81 -5.47 -8.44 -0.66
C PRO A 81 -5.21 -9.88 -1.13
N GLU A 82 -5.08 -10.84 -0.20
CA GLU A 82 -4.88 -12.25 -0.50
C GLU A 82 -6.04 -12.81 -1.32
N LEU A 83 -7.28 -12.45 -0.99
CA LEU A 83 -8.45 -12.89 -1.73
C LEU A 83 -8.63 -12.11 -3.04
N VAL A 84 -8.36 -10.79 -3.02
CA VAL A 84 -8.42 -9.95 -4.23
C VAL A 84 -7.43 -10.40 -5.28
N LEU A 85 -6.24 -10.85 -4.89
CA LEU A 85 -5.15 -11.24 -5.78
C LEU A 85 -5.03 -12.76 -5.95
N ASP A 86 -5.99 -13.54 -5.42
CA ASP A 86 -6.01 -15.02 -5.45
C ASP A 86 -4.67 -15.64 -5.02
N GLN A 87 -4.23 -15.33 -3.80
CA GLN A 87 -2.99 -15.80 -3.20
C GLN A 87 -3.24 -16.62 -1.92
N PRO A 88 -2.37 -17.59 -1.58
CA PRO A 88 -2.44 -18.28 -0.30
C PRO A 88 -2.28 -17.32 0.89
N LEU A 89 -2.94 -17.61 2.01
CA LEU A 89 -2.79 -16.78 3.22
C LEU A 89 -1.33 -16.72 3.67
N GLY A 90 -0.82 -15.51 3.91
CA GLY A 90 0.57 -15.28 4.31
C GLY A 90 1.60 -15.31 3.18
N GLU A 91 1.20 -15.58 1.94
CA GLU A 91 2.05 -15.38 0.75
C GLU A 91 2.30 -13.87 0.50
N LEU A 92 1.40 -13.02 0.98
CA LEU A 92 1.52 -11.57 0.97
C LEU A 92 1.80 -11.05 2.38
N LEU A 93 2.70 -10.08 2.49
CA LEU A 93 2.81 -9.25 3.69
C LEU A 93 1.90 -8.02 3.51
N CYS A 94 0.73 -8.05 4.14
CA CYS A 94 -0.26 -6.96 4.02
C CYS A 94 -0.06 -5.91 5.11
N VAL A 95 0.15 -4.65 4.71
CA VAL A 95 0.17 -3.48 5.59
C VAL A 95 -1.02 -2.59 5.20
N ARG A 96 -1.94 -2.32 6.14
CA ARG A 96 -3.19 -1.61 5.82
C ARG A 96 -3.42 -0.41 6.71
N THR A 97 -3.63 0.77 6.12
CA THR A 97 -4.01 2.02 6.79
C THR A 97 -5.17 2.70 6.08
N ALA A 98 -5.89 3.59 6.77
CA ALA A 98 -6.96 4.35 6.11
C ALA A 98 -6.37 5.31 5.07
N GLY A 99 -6.87 5.27 3.83
CA GLY A 99 -6.44 6.16 2.75
C GLY A 99 -4.97 6.00 2.32
N LEU A 100 -4.36 4.83 2.59
CA LEU A 100 -2.94 4.57 2.31
C LEU A 100 -1.99 5.55 3.02
N VAL A 101 -2.40 6.10 4.16
CA VAL A 101 -1.56 6.99 4.95
C VAL A 101 -0.32 6.24 5.43
N LEU A 102 0.84 6.86 5.26
CA LEU A 102 2.13 6.34 5.71
C LEU A 102 2.50 6.94 7.07
N ASP A 103 3.02 6.11 7.94
CA ASP A 103 3.73 6.52 9.16
C ASP A 103 5.00 5.67 9.35
N GLU A 104 5.79 5.97 10.37
CA GLU A 104 7.04 5.26 10.66
C GLU A 104 6.83 3.75 10.92
N ALA A 105 5.70 3.35 11.51
CA ALA A 105 5.39 1.94 11.76
C ALA A 105 5.04 1.22 10.45
N VAL A 106 4.33 1.89 9.55
CA VAL A 106 4.05 1.40 8.19
C VAL A 106 5.36 1.24 7.42
N LEU A 107 6.20 2.27 7.38
CA LEU A 107 7.48 2.22 6.67
C LEU A 107 8.41 1.14 7.21
N GLY A 108 8.52 1.02 8.54
CA GLY A 108 9.27 -0.06 9.19
C GLY A 108 8.75 -1.46 8.85
N SER A 109 7.43 -1.61 8.74
CA SER A 109 6.80 -2.89 8.34
C SER A 109 7.09 -3.24 6.87
N VAL A 110 7.05 -2.24 5.98
CA VAL A 110 7.42 -2.42 4.56
C VAL A 110 8.91 -2.77 4.45
N GLN A 111 9.77 -2.08 5.20
CA GLN A 111 11.22 -2.31 5.18
C GLN A 111 11.55 -3.71 5.68
N TYR A 112 10.88 -4.18 6.73
CA TYR A 112 10.99 -5.55 7.22
C TYR A 112 10.63 -6.56 6.12
N GLY A 113 9.52 -6.34 5.40
CA GLY A 113 9.15 -7.20 4.27
C GLY A 113 10.18 -7.24 3.14
N VAL A 114 10.75 -6.08 2.79
CA VAL A 114 11.73 -5.96 1.70
C VAL A 114 13.10 -6.50 2.11
N GLN A 115 13.64 -6.07 3.24
CA GLN A 115 15.03 -6.34 3.64
C GLN A 115 15.18 -7.64 4.43
N GLU A 116 14.29 -7.92 5.38
CA GLU A 116 14.41 -9.10 6.24
C GLU A 116 13.74 -10.32 5.60
N LEU A 117 12.55 -10.13 5.01
CA LEU A 117 11.81 -11.22 4.37
C LEU A 117 12.16 -11.40 2.88
N GLY A 118 12.85 -10.43 2.26
CA GLY A 118 13.32 -10.53 0.88
C GLY A 118 12.19 -10.51 -0.15
N ALA A 119 11.10 -9.79 0.13
CA ALA A 119 10.01 -9.62 -0.83
C ALA A 119 10.48 -8.75 -2.02
N PRO A 120 10.48 -9.27 -3.26
CA PRO A 120 10.99 -8.54 -4.44
C PRO A 120 10.03 -7.44 -4.94
N LEU A 121 8.80 -7.39 -4.45
CA LEU A 121 7.75 -6.50 -4.93
C LEU A 121 7.06 -5.78 -3.75
N VAL A 122 6.84 -4.47 -3.91
CA VAL A 122 5.91 -3.68 -3.10
C VAL A 122 4.78 -3.20 -4.00
N LEU A 123 3.55 -3.61 -3.70
CA LEU A 123 2.34 -3.20 -4.42
C LEU A 123 1.53 -2.24 -3.55
N VAL A 124 1.41 -0.98 -3.99
CA VAL A 124 0.51 0.00 -3.39
C VAL A 124 -0.86 -0.12 -4.06
N LEU A 125 -1.86 -0.57 -3.32
CA LEU A 125 -3.19 -0.92 -3.82
C LEU A 125 -4.26 0.03 -3.25
N GLY A 126 -4.60 1.05 -4.04
CA GLY A 126 -5.78 1.89 -3.79
C GLY A 126 -7.08 1.17 -4.16
N HIS A 127 -8.21 1.68 -3.70
CA HIS A 127 -9.54 1.19 -4.10
C HIS A 127 -10.51 2.34 -4.31
N GLU A 128 -11.40 2.20 -5.28
CA GLU A 128 -12.47 3.16 -5.50
C GLU A 128 -13.38 3.31 -4.27
N ARG A 129 -14.08 4.45 -4.20
CA ARG A 129 -15.05 4.78 -3.14
C ARG A 129 -14.45 4.75 -1.71
N CYS A 130 -13.17 5.06 -1.57
CA CYS A 130 -12.49 5.11 -0.28
C CYS A 130 -13.09 6.16 0.69
N ALA A 131 -13.54 5.70 1.86
CA ALA A 131 -14.17 6.55 2.86
C ALA A 131 -13.22 7.62 3.44
N ALA A 132 -11.94 7.29 3.61
CA ALA A 132 -10.94 8.26 4.10
C ALA A 132 -10.71 9.41 3.10
N VAL A 133 -10.69 9.08 1.79
CA VAL A 133 -10.64 10.08 0.72
C VAL A 133 -11.93 10.91 0.74
N ALA A 134 -13.10 10.29 0.80
CA ALA A 134 -14.38 10.99 0.86
C ALA A 134 -14.47 11.98 2.04
N ALA A 135 -14.06 11.55 3.23
CA ALA A 135 -14.03 12.39 4.43
C ALA A 135 -13.08 13.58 4.27
N THR A 136 -11.90 13.37 3.68
CA THR A 136 -10.93 14.44 3.40
C THR A 136 -11.50 15.47 2.44
N LEU A 137 -12.17 15.02 1.37
CA LEU A 137 -12.78 15.91 0.39
C LEU A 137 -13.90 16.75 1.03
N GLU A 138 -14.73 16.13 1.85
CA GLU A 138 -15.80 16.81 2.57
C GLU A 138 -15.25 17.88 3.51
N ARG A 139 -14.22 17.53 4.29
CA ARG A 139 -13.47 18.46 5.14
C ARG A 139 -12.91 19.65 4.37
N LEU A 140 -12.40 19.44 3.15
CA LEU A 140 -11.87 20.48 2.26
C LEU A 140 -12.95 21.29 1.53
N ARG A 141 -14.21 20.82 1.50
CA ARG A 141 -15.36 21.55 0.95
C ARG A 141 -16.00 22.43 2.02
N THR A 142 -16.30 21.86 3.18
CA THR A 142 -17.12 22.52 4.20
C THR A 142 -16.30 23.28 5.23
N GLY A 143 -15.03 22.91 5.41
CA GLY A 143 -14.23 23.43 6.51
C GLY A 143 -14.58 22.85 7.88
N ALA A 144 -15.55 21.93 7.96
CA ALA A 144 -16.01 21.35 9.22
C ALA A 144 -14.88 20.59 9.93
N PRO A 145 -14.73 20.67 11.25
CA PRO A 145 -13.64 19.99 11.97
C PRO A 145 -13.80 18.47 11.90
N VAL A 146 -12.67 17.73 11.87
CA VAL A 146 -12.66 16.26 11.99
C VAL A 146 -12.16 15.88 13.38
N PRO A 147 -12.82 14.94 14.09
CA PRO A 147 -12.48 14.65 15.48
C PRO A 147 -11.20 13.81 15.62
N GLY A 148 -10.36 14.19 16.58
CA GLY A 148 -9.29 13.35 17.14
C GLY A 148 -8.27 12.87 16.10
N HIS A 149 -7.97 11.58 16.13
CA HIS A 149 -6.95 10.96 15.26
C HIS A 149 -7.31 10.94 13.77
N LEU A 150 -8.56 11.23 13.40
CA LEU A 150 -8.96 11.30 12.00
C LEU A 150 -8.40 12.54 11.30
N GLU A 151 -8.03 13.59 12.03
CA GLU A 151 -7.39 14.79 11.43
C GLU A 151 -6.05 14.41 10.78
N LEU A 152 -5.29 13.46 11.34
CA LEU A 152 -4.07 12.94 10.71
C LEU A 152 -4.35 12.38 9.31
N LEU A 153 -5.43 11.61 9.15
CA LEU A 153 -5.78 11.02 7.87
C LEU A 153 -6.11 12.11 6.84
N VAL A 154 -6.85 13.13 7.27
CA VAL A 154 -7.17 14.28 6.43
C VAL A 154 -5.90 15.02 6.02
N GLU A 155 -5.02 15.32 6.97
CA GLU A 155 -3.78 16.08 6.72
C GLU A 155 -2.88 15.37 5.71
N GLU A 156 -2.78 14.05 5.79
CA GLU A 156 -1.94 13.24 4.91
C GLU A 156 -2.55 13.02 3.51
N ILE A 157 -3.88 13.00 3.38
CA ILE A 157 -4.59 12.84 2.08
C ILE A 157 -4.83 14.19 1.39
N ALA A 158 -4.94 15.28 2.14
CA ALA A 158 -5.28 16.61 1.63
C ALA A 158 -4.32 17.13 0.54
N PRO A 159 -2.99 16.88 0.56
CA PRO A 159 -2.09 17.28 -0.52
C PRO A 159 -2.48 16.67 -1.87
N ALA A 160 -2.80 15.38 -1.91
CA ALA A 160 -3.29 14.72 -3.13
C ALA A 160 -4.62 15.34 -3.59
N ALA A 161 -5.55 15.56 -2.66
CA ALA A 161 -6.85 16.16 -2.94
C ALA A 161 -6.74 17.59 -3.50
N ARG A 162 -5.85 18.41 -2.95
CA ARG A 162 -5.64 19.79 -3.42
C ARG A 162 -5.06 19.82 -4.83
N ARG A 163 -4.11 18.93 -5.15
CA ARG A 163 -3.50 18.83 -6.50
C ARG A 163 -4.50 18.43 -7.58
N THR A 164 -5.53 17.68 -7.23
CA THR A 164 -6.51 17.14 -8.18
C THR A 164 -7.80 17.96 -8.26
N ARG A 165 -7.99 18.97 -7.40
CA ARG A 165 -9.23 19.73 -7.23
C ARG A 165 -9.79 20.34 -8.52
N ASN A 166 -8.91 20.79 -9.41
CA ASN A 166 -9.30 21.47 -10.64
C ASN A 166 -9.33 20.53 -11.87
N ARG A 167 -9.14 19.21 -11.68
CA ARG A 167 -9.23 18.24 -12.78
C ARG A 167 -10.70 17.97 -13.10
N PRO A 168 -11.09 17.91 -14.39
CA PRO A 168 -12.45 17.54 -14.75
C PRO A 168 -12.74 16.07 -14.38
N GLY A 169 -13.99 15.76 -14.04
CA GLY A 169 -14.45 14.42 -13.66
C GLY A 169 -14.56 14.23 -12.15
N ASP A 170 -14.48 12.98 -11.70
CA ASP A 170 -14.63 12.64 -10.28
C ASP A 170 -13.38 13.02 -9.48
N TRP A 171 -13.52 14.04 -8.63
CA TRP A 171 -12.46 14.51 -7.75
C TRP A 171 -12.00 13.42 -6.76
N ALA A 172 -12.88 12.52 -6.32
CA ALA A 172 -12.50 11.44 -5.41
C ALA A 172 -11.60 10.41 -6.10
N GLU A 173 -11.98 9.96 -7.30
CA GLU A 173 -11.15 9.05 -8.11
C GLU A 173 -9.77 9.66 -8.44
N HIS A 174 -9.74 10.93 -8.84
CA HIS A 174 -8.45 11.61 -9.09
C HIS A 174 -7.59 11.68 -7.83
N THR A 175 -8.20 11.99 -6.69
CA THR A 175 -7.52 12.07 -5.38
C THR A 175 -6.96 10.70 -4.97
N LEU A 176 -7.75 9.64 -5.10
CA LEU A 176 -7.30 8.28 -4.83
C LEU A 176 -6.08 7.90 -5.67
N ARG A 177 -6.14 8.14 -6.98
CA ARG A 177 -5.02 7.84 -7.89
C ARG A 177 -3.77 8.64 -7.53
N ALA A 178 -3.95 9.93 -7.25
CA ALA A 178 -2.85 10.80 -6.83
C ALA A 178 -2.24 10.36 -5.50
N GLN A 179 -3.05 9.94 -4.53
CA GLN A 179 -2.57 9.42 -3.25
C GLN A 179 -1.80 8.11 -3.43
N THR A 180 -2.36 7.18 -4.20
CA THR A 180 -1.74 5.87 -4.45
C THR A 180 -0.39 6.00 -5.17
N THR A 181 -0.32 6.88 -6.18
CA THR A 181 0.93 7.17 -6.90
C THR A 181 1.93 7.92 -6.03
N TRP A 182 1.48 8.86 -5.19
CA TRP A 182 2.34 9.56 -4.22
C TRP A 182 2.98 8.61 -3.21
N VAL A 183 2.20 7.67 -2.65
CA VAL A 183 2.72 6.64 -1.73
C VAL A 183 3.78 5.77 -2.40
N ARG A 184 3.51 5.30 -3.63
CA ARG A 184 4.51 4.56 -4.43
C ARG A 184 5.79 5.38 -4.63
N ASP A 185 5.65 6.64 -5.02
CA ASP A 185 6.80 7.49 -5.34
C ASP A 185 7.61 7.84 -4.09
N ALA A 186 6.96 8.02 -2.95
CA ALA A 186 7.62 8.20 -1.65
C ALA A 186 8.48 6.97 -1.28
N ILE A 187 7.95 5.75 -1.44
CA ILE A 187 8.69 4.51 -1.18
C ILE A 187 9.83 4.33 -2.19
N ARG A 188 9.61 4.63 -3.48
CA ARG A 188 10.66 4.56 -4.51
C ARG A 188 11.83 5.52 -4.25
N ALA A 189 11.53 6.69 -3.69
CA ALA A 189 12.54 7.71 -3.42
C ALA A 189 13.45 7.36 -2.24
N ASP A 190 13.02 6.46 -1.35
CA ASP A 190 13.81 6.04 -0.19
C ASP A 190 14.74 4.86 -0.54
N PRO A 191 16.07 5.03 -0.44
CA PRO A 191 17.04 3.98 -0.73
C PRO A 191 16.85 2.69 0.07
N ALA A 192 16.21 2.74 1.25
CA ALA A 192 15.92 1.56 2.05
C ALA A 192 15.10 0.50 1.30
N PHE A 193 14.30 0.91 0.32
CA PHE A 193 13.45 0.00 -0.47
C PHE A 193 14.03 -0.37 -1.84
N GLY A 194 15.27 0.03 -2.15
CA GLY A 194 15.89 -0.16 -3.47
C GLY A 194 16.05 -1.62 -3.92
N ALA A 195 15.91 -2.59 -3.01
CA ALA A 195 15.94 -4.02 -3.30
C ALA A 195 14.63 -4.56 -3.90
N ALA A 196 13.52 -3.80 -3.83
CA ALA A 196 12.22 -4.21 -4.34
C ALA A 196 11.73 -3.30 -5.47
N ARG A 197 11.00 -3.89 -6.42
CA ARG A 197 10.21 -3.11 -7.37
C ARG A 197 8.97 -2.58 -6.66
N VAL A 198 8.73 -1.28 -6.73
CA VAL A 198 7.51 -0.66 -6.15
C VAL A 198 6.56 -0.29 -7.28
N VAL A 199 5.29 -0.67 -7.19
CA VAL A 199 4.25 -0.35 -8.19
C VAL A 199 2.98 0.16 -7.52
N ALA A 200 2.16 0.90 -8.26
CA ALA A 200 0.85 1.38 -7.81
C ALA A 200 -0.24 0.74 -8.66
N ALA A 201 -1.35 0.37 -8.03
CA ALA A 201 -2.53 -0.16 -8.68
C ALA A 201 -3.80 0.36 -7.98
N ARG A 202 -4.92 0.27 -8.67
CA ARG A 202 -6.25 0.56 -8.12
C ARG A 202 -7.15 -0.65 -8.30
N ALA A 203 -7.99 -0.92 -7.31
CA ALA A 203 -9.10 -1.86 -7.40
C ALA A 203 -10.40 -1.11 -7.73
N ASP A 204 -11.11 -1.58 -8.75
CA ASP A 204 -12.46 -1.13 -9.09
C ASP A 204 -13.47 -1.65 -8.05
N ALA A 205 -14.33 -0.79 -7.53
CA ALA A 205 -15.17 -1.16 -6.40
C ALA A 205 -16.42 -1.95 -6.81
N GLY A 206 -16.77 -2.01 -8.11
CA GLY A 206 -17.90 -2.79 -8.60
C GLY A 206 -17.50 -4.20 -9.02
N THR A 207 -16.34 -4.32 -9.65
CA THR A 207 -15.85 -5.57 -10.26
C THR A 207 -14.75 -6.25 -9.44
N GLY A 208 -14.05 -5.50 -8.58
CA GLY A 208 -12.85 -5.98 -7.89
C GLY A 208 -11.61 -6.06 -8.79
N LEU A 209 -11.69 -5.61 -10.05
CA LEU A 209 -10.59 -5.66 -10.99
C LEU A 209 -9.48 -4.68 -10.59
N VAL A 210 -8.25 -5.19 -10.53
CA VAL A 210 -7.03 -4.45 -10.22
C VAL A 210 -6.36 -4.02 -11.51
N SER A 211 -6.09 -2.72 -11.62
CA SER A 211 -5.42 -2.11 -12.77
C SER A 211 -4.23 -1.27 -12.32
N LEU A 212 -3.10 -1.38 -13.02
CA LEU A 212 -1.91 -0.59 -12.71
C LEU A 212 -2.15 0.90 -12.96
N LEU A 213 -1.54 1.72 -12.11
CA LEU A 213 -1.49 3.17 -12.27
C LEU A 213 -0.17 3.59 -12.93
N PRO A 214 -0.19 4.64 -13.78
CA PRO A 214 1.00 5.16 -14.44
C PRO A 214 2.03 5.70 -13.44
#